data_AF-A0A956QC91-F1
#
_entry.id   AF-A0A956QC91-F1
#
_cell.length_a   1.000
_cell.length_b   1.000
_cell.length_c   1.000
_cell.angle_alpha   90.00
_cell.angle_beta   90.00
_cell.angle_gamma   90.00
#
_symmetry.space_group_name_H-M   'P 1'
#
loop_
_entity.id
_entity.type
_entity.pdbx_description
1 polymer ?
#
loop_
_entity_poly.entity_id
_entity_poly.type
_entity_poly.pdbx_seq_one_letter_code
_entity_poly.pdbx_strand_id
1 'polypeptide(L)'
;MVFASDEFLLFLPLVFVLHWWLRSARGQNLCLLIASFVFYGWWDWRFCALLFTSSFLAWLGGHLLHADRGETYRKWVVAVLAGALLALLGFFKYFEFFLESLRTLFFRLGIERDLPLVEIILPVGISFFIFQSISYLVDCYRREFDEKTSLSDVLLYVSFFPQLVAGPIVRASDFIPQLSRTPRISKADFCFGGVLIVIGLAKKMIVAHYLATLLVDDVFLDPASHSSGMLLLAVYGYAVQIYCDFSGYSDMAIGFAALLGYRFPR
;
A
#
# COMPACT_ATOMS: atom_id res chain seq x y z
N MET A 1 4.40 8.75 6.21
CA MET A 1 5.88 8.94 6.16
C MET A 1 6.41 8.28 4.90
N VAL A 2 7.63 8.59 4.49
CA VAL A 2 8.32 7.89 3.37
C VAL A 2 9.59 7.27 3.92
N PHE A 3 10.00 6.09 3.43
CA PHE A 3 11.15 5.36 3.99
C PHE A 3 12.48 6.12 3.97
N ALA A 4 12.64 7.06 3.05
CA ALA A 4 13.86 7.87 2.93
C ALA A 4 13.74 9.24 3.61
N SER A 5 12.78 9.44 4.51
CA SER A 5 12.59 10.71 5.23
C SER A 5 13.18 10.68 6.65
N ASP A 6 13.50 11.85 7.19
CA ASP A 6 14.09 12.00 8.53
C ASP A 6 13.14 11.49 9.62
N GLU A 7 11.83 11.66 9.44
CA GLU A 7 10.82 11.17 10.38
C GLU A 7 10.80 9.64 10.41
N PHE A 8 11.00 8.99 9.27
CA PHE A 8 11.06 7.53 9.21
C PHE A 8 12.33 6.99 9.89
N LEU A 9 13.46 7.71 9.76
CA LEU A 9 14.71 7.37 10.42
C LEU A 9 14.59 7.35 11.95
N LEU A 10 13.76 8.22 12.53
CA LEU A 10 13.45 8.23 13.96
C LEU A 10 12.36 7.22 14.34
N PHE A 11 11.35 7.08 13.49
CA PHE A 11 10.21 6.17 13.68
C PHE A 11 10.66 4.69 13.73
N LEU A 12 11.51 4.26 12.80
CA LEU A 12 11.85 2.84 12.66
C LEU A 12 12.59 2.27 13.89
N PRO A 13 13.65 2.90 14.44
CA PRO A 13 14.31 2.41 15.65
C PRO A 13 13.36 2.36 16.85
N LEU A 14 12.48 3.37 17.00
CA LEU A 14 11.49 3.40 18.07
C LEU A 14 10.53 2.20 17.96
N VAL A 15 9.95 1.98 16.78
CA VAL A 15 9.05 0.84 16.52
C VAL A 15 9.77 -0.48 16.72
N PHE A 16 11.01 -0.60 16.23
CA PHE A 16 11.82 -1.80 16.40
C PHE A 16 12.06 -2.14 17.87
N VAL A 17 12.49 -1.16 18.68
CA VAL A 17 12.71 -1.36 20.12
C VAL A 17 11.41 -1.74 20.84
N LEU A 18 10.32 -1.01 20.59
CA LEU A 18 9.02 -1.29 21.20
C LEU A 18 8.50 -2.68 20.82
N HIS A 19 8.58 -3.04 19.54
CA HIS A 19 8.15 -4.34 19.04
C HIS A 19 8.93 -5.48 19.73
N TRP A 20 10.26 -5.42 19.75
CA TRP A 20 11.08 -6.48 20.35
C TRP A 20 11.08 -6.48 21.89
N TRP A 21 10.71 -5.37 22.53
CA TRP A 21 10.55 -5.33 23.99
C TRP A 21 9.29 -6.10 24.44
N LEU A 22 8.25 -6.14 23.61
CA LEU A 22 7.05 -6.91 23.87
C LEU A 22 7.30 -8.41 23.65
N ARG A 23 6.82 -9.24 24.59
CA ARG A 23 7.10 -10.70 24.60
C ARG A 23 5.96 -11.56 24.05
N SER A 24 4.80 -10.98 23.75
CA SER A 24 3.61 -11.70 23.27
C SER A 24 3.29 -11.31 21.83
N ALA A 25 2.80 -12.27 21.03
CA ALA A 25 2.40 -12.04 19.64
C ALA A 25 1.34 -10.93 19.55
N ARG A 26 0.35 -10.96 20.46
CA ARG A 26 -0.70 -9.93 20.52
C ARG A 26 -0.14 -8.54 20.80
N GLY A 27 0.81 -8.41 21.73
CA GLY A 27 1.45 -7.13 22.05
C GLY A 27 2.24 -6.61 20.85
N GLN A 28 3.04 -7.47 20.23
CA GLN A 28 3.82 -7.16 19.04
C GLN A 28 2.95 -6.73 17.86
N ASN A 29 1.87 -7.47 17.58
CA ASN A 29 0.91 -7.14 16.53
C ASN A 29 0.20 -5.80 16.81
N LEU A 30 -0.21 -5.54 18.06
CA LEU A 30 -0.84 -4.28 18.43
C LEU A 30 0.14 -3.10 18.28
N CYS A 31 1.40 -3.27 18.70
CA CYS A 31 2.45 -2.28 18.50
C CYS A 31 2.62 -1.95 17.01
N LEU A 32 2.66 -2.97 16.15
CA LEU A 32 2.79 -2.79 14.71
C LEU A 32 1.55 -2.19 14.07
N LEU A 33 0.35 -2.50 14.57
CA LEU A 33 -0.89 -1.91 14.11
C LEU A 33 -0.91 -0.40 14.41
N ILE A 34 -0.58 -0.02 15.65
CA ILE A 34 -0.48 1.40 16.04
C ILE A 34 0.59 2.10 15.20
N ALA A 35 1.78 1.51 15.10
CA ALA A 35 2.87 2.04 14.28
C ALA A 35 2.44 2.23 12.82
N SER A 36 1.67 1.30 12.27
CA SER A 36 1.19 1.35 10.89
C SER A 36 0.19 2.47 10.64
N PHE A 37 -0.75 2.69 11.57
CA PHE A 37 -1.66 3.83 11.50
C PHE A 37 -0.94 5.16 11.68
N VAL A 38 0.06 5.24 12.56
CA VAL A 38 0.90 6.44 12.72
C VAL A 38 1.70 6.71 11.45
N PHE A 39 2.33 5.70 10.87
CA PHE A 39 3.09 5.82 9.63
C PHE A 39 2.23 6.36 8.49
N TYR A 40 1.02 5.82 8.32
CA TYR A 40 0.09 6.25 7.28
C TYR A 40 -0.49 7.65 7.56
N GLY A 41 -0.96 7.88 8.78
CA GLY A 41 -1.58 9.14 9.20
C GLY A 41 -0.62 10.33 9.22
N TRP A 42 0.69 10.07 9.23
CA TRP A 42 1.71 11.11 9.06
C TRP A 42 1.66 11.79 7.68
N TRP A 43 1.16 11.09 6.66
CA TRP A 43 0.91 11.74 5.37
C TRP A 43 -0.35 12.59 5.44
N ASP A 44 -1.47 11.99 5.84
CA ASP A 44 -2.71 12.70 6.16
C ASP A 44 -3.64 11.80 6.99
N TRP A 45 -3.93 12.22 8.21
CA TRP A 45 -4.71 11.47 9.19
C TRP A 45 -6.17 11.24 8.77
N ARG A 46 -6.73 12.08 7.88
CA ARG A 46 -8.13 11.97 7.43
C ARG A 46 -8.36 10.64 6.71
N PHE A 47 -7.34 10.15 6.02
CA PHE A 47 -7.43 8.90 5.26
C PHE A 47 -7.20 7.66 6.13
N CYS A 48 -6.83 7.79 7.41
CA CYS A 48 -6.85 6.65 8.35
C CYS A 48 -8.26 6.07 8.47
N ALA A 49 -9.30 6.91 8.41
CA ALA A 49 -10.69 6.46 8.37
C ALA A 49 -10.98 5.61 7.12
N LEU A 50 -10.38 5.97 5.98
CA LEU A 50 -10.51 5.24 4.73
C LEU A 50 -9.85 3.86 4.81
N LEU A 51 -8.61 3.82 5.31
CA LEU A 51 -7.84 2.60 5.53
C LEU A 51 -8.55 1.67 6.53
N PHE A 52 -9.10 2.22 7.61
CA PHE A 52 -9.92 1.46 8.55
C PHE A 52 -11.18 0.92 7.89
N THR A 53 -11.89 1.74 7.12
CA THR A 53 -13.16 1.35 6.46
C THR A 53 -12.93 0.24 5.44
N SER A 54 -11.89 0.32 4.61
CA SER A 54 -11.58 -0.76 3.65
C SER A 54 -11.22 -2.07 4.36
N SER A 55 -10.41 -1.98 5.42
CA SER A 55 -10.03 -3.14 6.24
C SER A 55 -11.22 -3.75 6.97
N PHE A 56 -12.14 -2.91 7.46
CA PHE A 56 -13.36 -3.34 8.11
C PHE A 56 -14.32 -4.05 7.15
N LEU A 57 -14.50 -3.53 5.93
CA LEU A 57 -15.29 -4.19 4.90
C LEU A 57 -14.69 -5.55 4.51
N ALA A 58 -13.36 -5.64 4.42
CA ALA A 58 -12.67 -6.91 4.21
C ALA A 58 -12.95 -7.90 5.35
N TRP A 59 -12.73 -7.48 6.60
CA TRP A 59 -13.00 -8.30 7.79
C TRP A 59 -14.46 -8.76 7.84
N LEU A 60 -15.42 -7.86 7.59
CA LEU A 60 -16.85 -8.17 7.55
C LEU A 60 -17.14 -9.26 6.52
N GLY A 61 -16.55 -9.18 5.33
CA GLY A 61 -16.71 -10.22 4.33
C GLY A 61 -16.12 -11.56 4.74
N GLY A 62 -14.92 -11.56 5.33
CA GLY A 62 -14.35 -12.78 5.91
C GLY A 62 -15.26 -13.41 6.97
N HIS A 63 -15.83 -12.59 7.87
CA HIS A 63 -16.78 -13.03 8.89
C HIS A 63 -18.05 -13.63 8.29
N LEU A 64 -18.63 -12.99 7.27
CA LEU A 64 -19.82 -13.47 6.57
C LEU A 64 -19.55 -14.75 5.76
N LEU A 65 -18.36 -14.89 5.17
CA LEU A 65 -17.96 -16.07 4.39
C LEU A 65 -17.73 -17.32 5.24
N HIS A 66 -17.50 -17.16 6.55
CA HIS A 66 -17.46 -18.28 7.49
C HIS A 66 -18.85 -18.83 7.83
N ALA A 67 -19.94 -18.14 7.51
CA ALA A 67 -21.28 -18.66 7.71
C ALA A 67 -21.59 -19.79 6.72
N ASP A 68 -22.16 -20.89 7.21
CA ASP A 68 -22.54 -22.04 6.38
C ASP A 68 -23.88 -21.78 5.67
N ARG A 69 -23.84 -20.97 4.62
CA ARG A 69 -25.03 -20.48 3.87
C ARG A 69 -25.00 -20.82 2.37
N GLY A 70 -24.17 -21.79 1.98
CA GLY A 70 -24.04 -22.26 0.60
C GLY A 70 -23.26 -21.32 -0.34
N GLU A 71 -23.01 -21.81 -1.55
CA GLU A 71 -22.09 -21.20 -2.52
C GLU A 71 -22.60 -19.88 -3.12
N THR A 72 -23.91 -19.79 -3.42
CA THR A 72 -24.52 -18.59 -3.99
C THR A 72 -24.40 -17.39 -3.04
N TYR A 73 -24.64 -17.60 -1.74
CA TYR A 73 -24.47 -16.56 -0.73
C TYR A 73 -23.03 -16.04 -0.69
N ARG A 74 -22.05 -16.95 -0.69
CA ARG A 74 -20.63 -16.62 -0.67
C ARG A 74 -20.22 -15.77 -1.87
N LYS A 75 -20.68 -16.13 -3.07
CA LYS A 75 -20.43 -15.34 -4.30
C LYS A 75 -20.97 -13.92 -4.20
N TRP A 76 -22.19 -13.76 -3.69
CA TRP A 76 -22.79 -12.44 -3.49
C TRP A 76 -22.06 -11.60 -2.45
N VAL A 77 -21.62 -12.20 -1.33
CA VAL A 77 -20.83 -11.49 -0.31
C VAL A 77 -19.56 -10.91 -0.94
N VAL A 78 -18.81 -11.72 -1.70
CA VAL A 78 -17.61 -11.25 -2.39
C VAL A 78 -17.95 -10.18 -3.42
N ALA A 79 -18.97 -10.40 -4.26
CA ALA A 79 -19.34 -9.46 -5.32
C ALA A 79 -19.73 -8.08 -4.76
N VAL A 80 -20.55 -8.04 -3.70
CA VAL A 80 -21.00 -6.80 -3.08
C VAL A 80 -19.85 -6.07 -2.40
N LEU A 81 -19.04 -6.76 -1.58
CA LEU A 81 -17.97 -6.11 -0.82
C LEU A 81 -16.78 -5.73 -1.69
N ALA A 82 -16.37 -6.57 -2.65
CA ALA A 82 -15.38 -6.20 -3.64
C ALA A 82 -15.89 -5.06 -4.53
N GLY A 83 -17.18 -5.07 -4.91
CA GLY A 83 -17.82 -3.97 -5.62
C GLY A 83 -17.78 -2.65 -4.83
N ALA A 84 -18.06 -2.69 -3.52
CA ALA A 84 -17.96 -1.51 -2.65
C ALA A 84 -16.52 -0.98 -2.54
N LEU A 85 -15.53 -1.88 -2.39
CA LEU A 85 -14.10 -1.52 -2.36
C LEU A 85 -13.62 -0.92 -3.69
N LEU A 86 -14.04 -1.49 -4.82
CA LEU A 86 -13.76 -0.97 -6.16
C LEU A 86 -14.48 0.35 -6.43
N ALA A 87 -15.71 0.53 -5.94
CA ALA A 87 -16.43 1.79 -6.04
C ALA A 87 -15.71 2.90 -5.25
N LEU A 88 -15.17 2.56 -4.07
CA LEU A 88 -14.37 3.48 -3.27
C LEU A 88 -13.07 3.88 -3.97
N LEU A 89 -12.34 2.93 -4.55
CA LEU A 89 -11.17 3.21 -5.38
C LEU A 89 -11.54 4.05 -6.61
N GLY A 90 -12.64 3.70 -7.27
CA GLY A 90 -13.15 4.37 -8.47
C GLY A 90 -13.52 5.82 -8.20
N PHE A 91 -14.17 6.09 -7.06
CA PHE A 91 -14.49 7.44 -6.60
C PHE A 91 -13.21 8.28 -6.48
N PHE A 92 -12.25 7.89 -5.64
CA PHE A 92 -11.04 8.70 -5.44
C PHE A 92 -10.18 8.86 -6.70
N LYS A 93 -10.19 7.89 -7.61
CA LYS A 93 -9.32 7.91 -8.80
C LYS A 93 -9.93 8.61 -10.01
N TYR A 94 -11.26 8.60 -10.16
CA TYR A 94 -11.94 9.06 -11.38
C TYR A 94 -12.98 10.15 -11.15
N PHE A 95 -13.18 10.62 -9.92
CA PHE A 95 -14.21 11.62 -9.64
C PHE A 95 -14.00 12.94 -10.40
N GLU A 96 -12.77 13.46 -10.46
CA GLU A 96 -12.48 14.69 -11.20
C GLU A 96 -12.72 14.52 -12.70
N PHE A 97 -12.28 13.40 -13.28
CA PHE A 97 -12.56 13.05 -14.67
C PHE A 97 -14.08 12.97 -14.94
N PHE A 98 -14.84 12.38 -14.02
CA PHE A 98 -16.29 12.27 -14.14
C PHE A 98 -16.98 13.63 -14.05
N LEU A 99 -16.56 14.50 -13.13
CA LEU A 99 -17.08 15.86 -13.01
C LEU A 99 -16.82 16.69 -14.26
N GLU A 100 -15.60 16.63 -14.81
CA GLU A 100 -15.26 17.37 -16.03
C GLU A 100 -16.04 16.86 -17.25
N SER A 101 -16.21 15.53 -17.35
CA SER A 101 -17.03 14.91 -18.38
C SER A 101 -18.50 15.32 -18.27
N LEU A 102 -19.04 15.37 -17.05
CA LEU A 102 -20.41 15.80 -16.79
C LEU A 102 -20.62 17.29 -17.09
N ARG A 103 -19.65 18.14 -16.73
CA ARG A 103 -19.65 19.57 -17.07
C ARG A 103 -19.69 19.78 -18.58
N THR A 104 -18.83 19.07 -19.31
CA THR A 104 -18.80 19.10 -20.78
C THR A 104 -20.13 18.65 -21.38
N LEU A 105 -20.77 17.62 -20.82
CA LEU A 105 -22.09 17.15 -21.26
C LEU A 105 -23.20 18.19 -21.01
N PHE A 106 -23.25 18.78 -19.81
CA PHE A 106 -24.23 19.84 -19.49
C PHE A 106 -24.06 21.07 -20.36
N PHE A 107 -22.81 21.48 -20.61
CA PHE A 107 -22.52 22.56 -21.56
C PHE A 107 -23.07 22.26 -22.96
N ARG A 108 -22.86 21.03 -23.47
CA ARG A 108 -23.41 20.60 -24.77
C ARG A 108 -24.95 20.53 -24.81
N LEU A 109 -25.58 20.27 -23.67
CA LEU A 109 -27.04 20.23 -23.53
C LEU A 109 -27.66 21.61 -23.26
N GLY A 110 -26.87 22.69 -23.21
CA GLY A 110 -27.36 24.03 -22.89
C GLY A 110 -27.78 24.21 -21.43
N ILE A 111 -27.36 23.30 -20.54
CA ILE A 111 -27.61 23.39 -19.11
C ILE A 111 -26.41 24.12 -18.49
N GLU A 112 -26.56 25.42 -18.30
CA GLU A 112 -25.58 26.24 -17.56
C GLU A 112 -25.74 26.00 -16.07
N ARG A 113 -25.08 24.94 -15.56
CA ARG A 113 -24.90 24.74 -14.13
C ARG A 113 -23.43 24.85 -13.77
N ASP A 114 -23.16 25.75 -12.83
CA ASP A 114 -21.90 25.77 -12.10
C ASP A 114 -21.85 24.54 -11.20
N LEU A 115 -21.23 23.47 -11.71
CA LEU A 115 -20.83 22.35 -10.89
C LEU A 115 -19.68 22.81 -9.98
N PRO A 116 -19.71 22.52 -8.67
CA PRO A 116 -18.63 22.87 -7.79
C PRO A 116 -17.34 22.16 -8.25
N LEU A 117 -16.25 22.92 -8.36
CA LEU A 117 -14.91 22.37 -8.48
C LEU A 117 -14.56 21.70 -7.14
N VAL A 118 -14.70 20.38 -7.11
CA VAL A 118 -14.30 19.56 -5.97
C VAL A 118 -13.00 18.87 -6.34
N GLU A 119 -11.90 19.41 -5.85
CA GLU A 119 -10.57 18.79 -5.95
C GLU A 119 -10.48 17.69 -4.89
N ILE A 120 -10.30 16.45 -5.33
CA ILE A 120 -10.21 15.29 -4.44
C ILE A 120 -8.75 14.93 -4.25
N ILE A 121 -8.25 15.12 -3.03
CA ILE A 121 -6.92 14.66 -2.66
C ILE A 121 -6.90 13.12 -2.74
N LEU A 122 -6.08 12.59 -3.66
CA LEU A 122 -5.91 11.16 -3.84
C LEU A 122 -5.12 10.54 -2.68
N PRO A 123 -5.66 9.56 -1.95
CA PRO A 123 -4.95 8.94 -0.84
C PRO A 123 -3.76 8.11 -1.32
N VAL A 124 -2.59 8.34 -0.73
CA VAL A 124 -1.39 7.56 -1.04
C VAL A 124 -1.64 6.08 -0.76
N GLY A 125 -1.28 5.20 -1.69
CA GLY A 125 -1.44 3.76 -1.50
C GLY A 125 -2.88 3.24 -1.58
N ILE A 126 -3.89 4.05 -1.96
CA ILE A 126 -5.29 3.60 -2.04
C ILE A 126 -5.48 2.35 -2.88
N SER A 127 -4.81 2.25 -4.01
CA SER A 127 -4.89 1.04 -4.84
C SER A 127 -4.36 -0.18 -4.09
N PHE A 128 -3.25 -0.05 -3.36
CA PHE A 128 -2.63 -1.17 -2.64
C PHE A 128 -3.53 -1.72 -1.54
N PHE A 129 -3.98 -0.88 -0.61
CA PHE A 129 -4.80 -1.37 0.50
C PHE A 129 -6.20 -1.83 0.06
N ILE A 130 -6.75 -1.28 -1.03
CA ILE A 130 -7.99 -1.77 -1.62
C ILE A 130 -7.79 -3.14 -2.27
N PHE A 131 -6.75 -3.33 -3.07
CA PHE A 131 -6.47 -4.64 -3.67
C PHE A 131 -6.07 -5.69 -2.63
N GLN A 132 -5.38 -5.32 -1.55
CA GLN A 132 -5.12 -6.22 -0.42
C GLN A 132 -6.42 -6.62 0.29
N SER A 133 -7.34 -5.67 0.51
CA SER A 133 -8.66 -5.91 1.09
C SER A 133 -9.49 -6.87 0.20
N ILE A 134 -9.44 -6.70 -1.12
CA ILE A 134 -10.09 -7.61 -2.08
C ILE A 134 -9.41 -8.99 -2.08
N SER A 135 -8.07 -9.03 -2.08
CA SER A 135 -7.31 -10.28 -2.03
C SER A 135 -7.69 -11.09 -0.80
N TYR A 136 -7.81 -10.44 0.36
CA TYR A 136 -8.29 -11.07 1.58
C TYR A 136 -9.69 -11.68 1.42
N LEU A 137 -10.64 -10.95 0.83
CA LEU A 137 -11.99 -11.48 0.57
C LEU A 137 -11.97 -12.71 -0.34
N VAL A 138 -11.13 -12.68 -1.37
CA VAL A 138 -10.97 -13.79 -2.31
C VAL A 138 -10.32 -15.00 -1.63
N ASP A 139 -9.30 -14.79 -0.80
CA ASP A 139 -8.62 -15.85 -0.05
C ASP A 139 -9.59 -16.52 0.95
N CYS A 140 -10.42 -15.74 1.66
CA CYS A 140 -11.50 -16.27 2.52
C CYS A 140 -12.56 -17.04 1.71
N TYR A 141 -12.92 -16.54 0.52
CA TYR A 141 -13.88 -17.21 -0.35
C TYR A 141 -13.35 -18.55 -0.86
N ARG A 142 -12.05 -18.63 -1.18
CA ARG A 142 -11.37 -19.85 -1.63
C ARG A 142 -10.97 -20.80 -0.50
N ARG A 143 -11.09 -20.37 0.76
CA ARG A 143 -10.65 -21.13 1.95
C ARG A 143 -9.15 -21.43 1.92
N GLU A 144 -8.35 -20.47 1.46
CA GLU A 144 -6.87 -20.59 1.44
C GLU A 144 -6.26 -20.58 2.85
N PHE A 145 -7.02 -20.10 3.85
CA PHE A 145 -6.72 -20.25 5.27
C PHE A 145 -8.02 -20.43 6.07
N ASP A 146 -8.01 -21.33 7.06
CA ASP A 146 -9.22 -21.73 7.81
C ASP A 146 -9.43 -20.95 9.13
N GLU A 147 -8.45 -20.15 9.54
CA GLU A 147 -8.50 -19.45 10.82
C GLU A 147 -9.49 -18.27 10.77
N LYS A 148 -10.41 -18.21 11.74
CA LYS A 148 -11.22 -17.01 11.97
C LYS A 148 -10.30 -15.87 12.40
N THR A 149 -10.17 -14.89 11.53
CA THR A 149 -9.36 -13.69 11.74
C THR A 149 -10.08 -12.69 12.64
N SER A 150 -9.31 -12.10 13.57
CA SER A 150 -9.81 -10.96 14.33
C SER A 150 -9.77 -9.70 13.46
N LEU A 151 -10.56 -8.68 13.84
CA LEU A 151 -10.51 -7.38 13.16
C LEU A 151 -9.10 -6.77 13.22
N SER A 152 -8.39 -6.94 14.34
CA SER A 152 -7.00 -6.47 14.49
C SER A 152 -6.03 -7.16 13.53
N ASP A 153 -6.24 -8.44 13.22
CA ASP A 153 -5.38 -9.16 12.28
C ASP A 153 -5.56 -8.65 10.86
N VAL A 154 -6.82 -8.42 10.45
CA VAL A 154 -7.13 -7.86 9.11
C VAL A 154 -6.66 -6.42 9.01
N LEU A 155 -6.89 -5.60 10.04
CA LEU A 155 -6.37 -4.24 10.09
C LEU A 155 -4.85 -4.21 9.98
N LEU A 156 -4.14 -5.06 10.72
CA LEU A 156 -2.69 -5.13 10.65
C LEU A 156 -2.23 -5.59 9.26
N TYR A 157 -2.83 -6.64 8.70
CA TYR A 157 -2.51 -7.13 7.36
C TYR A 157 -2.62 -6.04 6.29
N VAL A 158 -3.75 -5.31 6.26
CA VAL A 158 -3.98 -4.25 5.26
C VAL A 158 -3.15 -3.00 5.54
N SER A 159 -2.94 -2.65 6.80
CA SER A 159 -2.21 -1.42 7.17
C SER A 159 -0.70 -1.60 7.28
N PHE A 160 -0.16 -2.82 7.24
CA PHE A 160 1.22 -3.11 7.60
C PHE A 160 2.23 -2.18 6.90
N PHE A 161 2.83 -1.26 7.66
CA PHE A 161 3.57 -0.13 7.08
C PHE A 161 4.69 -0.49 6.10
N PRO A 162 5.43 -1.62 6.24
CA PRO A 162 6.44 -1.98 5.26
C PRO A 162 5.84 -2.16 3.86
N GLN A 163 4.60 -2.65 3.73
CA GLN A 163 3.98 -2.89 2.44
C GLN A 163 2.93 -1.85 2.00
N LEU A 164 2.44 -1.02 2.92
CA LEU A 164 1.24 -0.20 2.74
C LEU A 164 1.22 0.73 1.51
N VAL A 165 2.33 1.41 1.21
CA VAL A 165 2.34 2.45 0.16
C VAL A 165 2.64 1.88 -1.22
N ALA A 166 3.71 1.08 -1.33
CA ALA A 166 4.19 0.55 -2.60
C ALA A 166 4.97 -0.77 -2.44
N GLY A 167 4.74 -1.52 -1.35
CA GLY A 167 5.44 -2.78 -1.16
C GLY A 167 4.84 -3.92 -1.98
N PRO A 168 5.45 -5.10 -1.96
CA PRO A 168 4.88 -6.26 -2.62
C PRO A 168 3.49 -6.56 -2.05
N ILE A 169 2.53 -6.90 -2.92
CA ILE A 169 1.19 -7.29 -2.50
C ILE A 169 1.27 -8.73 -1.96
N VAL A 170 1.41 -8.85 -0.64
CA VAL A 170 1.45 -10.13 0.05
C VAL A 170 0.03 -10.65 0.22
N ARG A 171 -0.18 -11.95 0.00
CA ARG A 171 -1.49 -12.58 0.21
C ARG A 171 -1.80 -12.75 1.68
N ALA A 172 -3.09 -12.74 2.01
CA ALA A 172 -3.56 -12.95 3.37
C ALA A 172 -3.18 -14.36 3.88
N SER A 173 -3.25 -15.36 3.00
CA SER A 173 -2.83 -16.74 3.28
C SER A 173 -1.39 -16.87 3.75
N ASP A 174 -0.50 -15.97 3.32
CA ASP A 174 0.92 -16.01 3.70
C ASP A 174 1.18 -15.18 4.96
N PHE A 175 0.52 -14.03 5.11
CA PHE A 175 0.79 -13.10 6.20
C PHE A 175 0.04 -13.42 7.49
N ILE A 176 -1.26 -13.72 7.40
CA ILE A 176 -2.14 -13.89 8.57
C ILE A 176 -1.68 -15.05 9.48
N PRO A 177 -1.30 -16.23 8.96
CA PRO A 177 -0.80 -17.30 9.82
C PRO A 177 0.49 -16.96 10.59
N GLN A 178 1.23 -15.93 10.16
CA GLN A 178 2.41 -15.45 10.88
C GLN A 178 2.01 -14.62 12.11
N LEU A 179 0.83 -13.99 12.11
CA LEU A 179 0.32 -13.15 13.21
C LEU A 179 -0.01 -13.95 14.47
N SER A 180 -0.36 -15.23 14.34
CA SER A 180 -0.72 -16.10 15.47
C SER A 180 0.50 -16.59 16.26
N ARG A 181 1.70 -16.52 15.67
CA ARG A 181 2.96 -16.94 16.28
C ARG A 181 3.69 -15.72 16.82
N THR A 182 4.47 -15.86 17.90
CA THR A 182 5.41 -14.81 18.31
C THR A 182 6.53 -14.69 17.28
N PRO A 183 6.69 -13.54 16.59
CA PRO A 183 7.85 -13.24 15.76
C PRO A 183 9.18 -13.66 16.39
N ARG A 184 10.05 -14.21 15.55
CA ARG A 184 11.44 -14.51 15.89
C ARG A 184 12.32 -14.02 14.77
N ILE A 185 13.41 -13.37 15.13
CA ILE A 185 14.43 -12.91 14.17
C ILE A 185 15.67 -13.79 14.31
N SER A 186 16.09 -14.42 13.22
CA SER A 186 17.39 -15.10 13.17
C SER A 186 18.49 -14.12 12.75
N LYS A 187 19.76 -14.47 13.00
CA LYS A 187 20.89 -13.70 12.48
C LYS A 187 20.85 -13.58 10.95
N ALA A 188 20.37 -14.62 10.27
CA ALA A 188 20.22 -14.62 8.82
C ALA A 188 19.16 -13.61 8.37
N ASP A 189 18.01 -13.55 9.05
CA ASP A 189 16.95 -12.57 8.75
C ASP A 189 17.44 -11.14 8.99
N PHE A 190 18.20 -10.91 10.06
CA PHE A 190 18.78 -9.60 10.36
C PHE A 190 19.75 -9.13 9.27
N CYS A 191 20.72 -9.98 8.90
CA CYS A 191 21.68 -9.65 7.83
C CYS A 191 20.97 -9.47 6.48
N PHE A 192 20.03 -10.36 6.14
CA PHE A 192 19.25 -10.28 4.92
C PHE A 192 18.46 -8.96 4.83
N GLY A 193 17.74 -8.62 5.91
CA GLY A 193 16.97 -7.39 5.96
C GLY A 193 17.84 -6.14 5.87
N GLY A 194 18.96 -6.12 6.59
CA GLY A 194 19.93 -5.02 6.53
C GLY A 194 20.50 -4.79 5.14
N VAL A 195 20.89 -5.87 4.44
CA VAL A 195 21.41 -5.78 3.06
C VAL A 195 20.37 -5.21 2.11
N LEU A 196 19.12 -5.67 2.18
CA LEU A 196 18.04 -5.16 1.33
C LEU A 196 17.73 -3.68 1.60
N ILE A 197 17.74 -3.26 2.87
CA ILE A 197 17.52 -1.85 3.22
C ILE A 197 18.62 -0.97 2.62
N VAL A 198 19.89 -1.36 2.75
CA VAL A 198 21.02 -0.59 2.20
C VAL A 198 20.99 -0.54 0.68
N ILE A 199 20.75 -1.67 0.02
CA ILE A 199 20.64 -1.72 -1.46
C ILE A 199 19.43 -0.89 -1.92
N GLY A 200 18.29 -1.00 -1.24
CA GLY A 200 17.09 -0.27 -1.59
C GLY A 200 17.24 1.25 -1.42
N LEU A 201 17.91 1.69 -0.35
CA LEU A 201 18.29 3.09 -0.15
C LEU A 201 19.23 3.57 -1.25
N ALA A 202 20.24 2.80 -1.62
CA ALA A 202 21.16 3.16 -2.70
C ALA A 202 20.42 3.30 -4.05
N LYS A 203 19.56 2.35 -4.41
CA LYS A 203 18.74 2.43 -5.63
C LYS A 203 17.85 3.67 -5.64
N LYS A 204 17.17 3.96 -4.53
CA LYS A 204 16.23 5.08 -4.44
C LYS A 204 16.93 6.44 -4.38
N MET A 205 17.89 6.60 -3.47
CA MET A 205 18.52 7.89 -3.17
C MET A 205 19.69 8.24 -4.09
N ILE A 206 20.39 7.25 -4.63
CA ILE A 206 21.57 7.48 -5.47
C ILE A 206 21.24 7.29 -6.95
N VAL A 207 20.55 6.22 -7.32
CA VAL A 207 20.30 5.96 -8.74
C VAL A 207 19.06 6.71 -9.22
N ALA A 208 17.89 6.44 -8.63
CA ALA A 208 16.63 7.01 -9.09
C ALA A 208 16.58 8.54 -8.92
N HIS A 209 16.98 9.06 -7.75
CA HIS A 209 16.95 10.49 -7.49
C HIS A 209 17.88 11.30 -8.41
N TYR A 210 19.12 10.85 -8.65
CA TYR A 210 20.04 11.57 -9.54
C TYR A 210 19.63 11.45 -11.01
N LEU A 211 19.10 10.30 -11.46
CA LEU A 211 18.55 10.19 -12.82
C LEU A 211 17.36 11.11 -13.03
N ALA A 212 16.47 11.21 -12.03
CA ALA A 212 15.34 12.14 -12.07
C ALA A 212 15.83 13.58 -12.22
N THR A 213 16.64 14.03 -11.26
CA THR A 213 17.02 15.44 -11.12
C THR A 213 18.02 15.94 -12.16
N LEU A 214 18.95 15.10 -12.63
CA LEU A 214 20.02 15.53 -13.54
C LEU A 214 19.71 15.28 -15.03
N LEU A 215 18.67 14.49 -15.34
CA LEU A 215 18.39 14.09 -16.72
C LEU A 215 16.90 14.11 -17.03
N VAL A 216 16.09 13.35 -16.31
CA VAL A 216 14.72 13.04 -16.74
C VAL A 216 13.79 14.24 -16.57
N ASP A 217 13.80 14.88 -15.40
CA ASP A 217 12.85 15.94 -15.06
C ASP A 217 13.02 17.14 -15.99
N ASP A 218 14.26 17.59 -16.22
CA ASP A 218 14.57 18.71 -17.12
C ASP A 218 14.07 18.46 -18.55
N VAL A 219 14.37 17.27 -19.09
CA VAL A 219 14.01 16.90 -20.46
C VAL A 219 12.50 16.77 -20.65
N PHE A 220 11.78 16.25 -19.65
CA PHE A 220 10.32 16.08 -19.72
C PHE A 220 9.53 17.34 -19.36
N LEU A 221 10.12 18.29 -18.64
CA LEU A 221 9.53 19.60 -18.39
C LEU A 221 9.45 20.45 -19.66
N ASP A 222 10.47 20.39 -20.52
CA ASP A 222 10.45 21.08 -21.82
C ASP A 222 11.07 20.22 -22.95
N PRO A 223 10.32 19.22 -23.46
CA PRO A 223 10.83 18.32 -24.51
C PRO A 223 11.20 19.03 -25.81
N ALA A 224 10.61 20.21 -26.08
CA ALA A 224 10.79 20.92 -27.33
C ALA A 224 12.14 21.64 -27.44
N SER A 225 12.78 21.96 -26.31
CA SER A 225 14.11 22.58 -26.29
C SER A 225 15.27 21.58 -26.40
N HIS A 226 14.96 20.28 -26.48
CA HIS A 226 15.94 19.20 -26.38
C HIS A 226 16.08 18.43 -27.70
N SER A 227 17.29 17.91 -27.97
CA SER A 227 17.53 17.11 -29.18
C SER A 227 16.86 15.74 -29.10
N SER A 228 16.59 15.12 -30.25
CA SER A 228 16.00 13.77 -30.32
C SER A 228 16.84 12.70 -29.60
N GLY A 229 18.17 12.83 -29.62
CA GLY A 229 19.07 11.95 -28.88
C GLY A 229 18.93 12.10 -27.36
N MET A 230 18.74 13.34 -26.89
CA MET A 230 18.52 13.64 -25.47
C MET A 230 17.15 13.14 -25.00
N LEU A 231 16.11 13.28 -25.82
CA LEU A 231 14.79 12.70 -25.57
C LEU A 231 14.86 11.18 -25.43
N LEU A 232 15.58 10.49 -26.33
CA LEU A 232 15.76 9.05 -26.25
C LEU A 232 16.51 8.64 -24.98
N LEU A 233 17.57 9.38 -24.62
CA LEU A 233 18.32 9.14 -23.40
C LEU A 233 17.45 9.34 -22.15
N ALA A 234 16.61 10.37 -22.12
CA ALA A 234 15.67 10.62 -21.01
C ALA A 234 14.60 9.52 -20.89
N VAL A 235 14.10 8.97 -22.01
CA VAL A 235 13.18 7.83 -21.99
C VAL A 235 13.82 6.60 -21.34
N TYR A 236 15.06 6.26 -21.72
CA TYR A 236 15.79 5.15 -21.08
C TYR A 236 16.17 5.47 -19.63
N GLY A 237 16.55 6.73 -19.35
CA GLY A 237 16.82 7.22 -18.00
C GLY A 237 15.61 7.07 -17.08
N TYR A 238 14.42 7.42 -17.57
CA TYR A 238 13.16 7.26 -16.85
C TYR A 238 12.82 5.79 -16.59
N ALA A 239 13.07 4.90 -17.57
CA ALA A 239 12.88 3.47 -17.37
C ALA A 239 13.78 2.91 -16.23
N VAL A 240 15.03 3.37 -16.13
CA VAL A 240 15.93 3.00 -15.03
C VAL A 240 15.48 3.66 -13.72
N GLN A 241 15.12 4.95 -13.74
CA GLN A 241 14.61 5.69 -12.58
C GLN A 241 13.42 4.98 -11.94
N ILE A 242 12.37 4.68 -12.73
CA ILE A 242 11.15 4.07 -12.20
C ILE A 242 11.42 2.65 -11.68
N TYR A 243 12.29 1.89 -12.35
CA TYR A 243 12.71 0.57 -11.87
C TYR A 243 13.45 0.67 -10.53
N CYS A 244 14.44 1.57 -10.42
CA CYS A 244 15.22 1.74 -9.20
C CYS A 244 14.39 2.31 -8.05
N ASP A 245 13.44 3.21 -8.31
CA ASP A 245 12.55 3.74 -7.28
C ASP A 245 11.63 2.66 -6.72
N PHE A 246 10.97 1.89 -7.59
CA PHE A 246 10.03 0.84 -7.18
C PHE A 246 10.73 -0.38 -6.58
N SER A 247 11.80 -0.86 -7.21
CA SER A 247 12.60 -1.97 -6.67
C SER A 247 13.31 -1.57 -5.38
N GLY A 248 13.78 -0.32 -5.27
CA GLY A 248 14.38 0.19 -4.04
C GLY A 248 13.37 0.24 -2.89
N TYR A 249 12.14 0.69 -3.16
CA TYR A 249 11.05 0.63 -2.17
C TYR A 249 10.75 -0.82 -1.76
N SER A 250 10.63 -1.73 -2.73
CA SER A 250 10.31 -3.14 -2.48
C SER A 250 11.38 -3.85 -1.65
N ASP A 251 12.67 -3.62 -1.95
CA ASP A 251 13.79 -4.16 -1.17
C ASP A 251 13.73 -3.66 0.28
N MET A 252 13.55 -2.35 0.49
CA MET A 252 13.39 -1.78 1.84
C MET A 252 12.18 -2.36 2.57
N ALA A 253 11.03 -2.48 1.91
CA ALA A 253 9.81 -3.07 2.47
C ALA A 253 10.03 -4.50 2.96
N ILE A 254 10.64 -5.35 2.12
CA ILE A 254 10.97 -6.73 2.48
C ILE A 254 12.00 -6.76 3.62
N GLY A 255 12.98 -5.86 3.60
CA GLY A 255 14.00 -5.76 4.63
C GLY A 255 13.42 -5.36 5.99
N PHE A 256 12.57 -4.34 6.05
CA PHE A 256 11.89 -3.94 7.29
C PHE A 256 10.96 -5.04 7.82
N ALA A 257 10.21 -5.72 6.95
CA ALA A 257 9.39 -6.85 7.36
C ALA A 257 10.24 -7.97 7.99
N ALA A 258 11.37 -8.31 7.37
CA ALA A 258 12.30 -9.32 7.89
C ALA A 258 12.89 -8.93 9.26
N LEU A 259 13.24 -7.65 9.45
CA LEU A 259 13.71 -7.12 10.74
C LEU A 259 12.62 -7.13 11.84
N LEU A 260 11.34 -7.17 11.45
CA LEU A 260 10.20 -7.31 12.35
C LEU A 260 9.76 -8.77 12.51
N GLY A 261 10.49 -9.72 11.93
CA GLY A 261 10.19 -11.16 12.03
C GLY A 261 9.07 -11.66 11.12
N TYR A 262 8.68 -10.89 10.09
CA TYR A 262 7.71 -11.28 9.07
C TYR A 262 8.39 -11.56 7.74
N ARG A 263 7.90 -12.55 7.01
CA ARG A 263 8.44 -12.93 5.70
C ARG A 263 7.41 -12.71 4.62
N PHE A 264 7.84 -12.06 3.56
CA PHE A 264 7.06 -11.91 2.34
C PHE A 264 7.45 -13.00 1.33
N PRO A 265 6.48 -13.59 0.61
CA PRO A 265 6.77 -14.49 -0.50
C PRO A 265 7.56 -13.75 -1.59
N ARG A 266 8.45 -14.48 -2.27
CA ARG A 266 9.28 -13.97 -3.38
C ARG A 266 8.60 -14.24 -4.71
#